data_AF-A0A9E4Y2A7-F1
#
_entry.id   AF-A0A9E4Y2A7-F1
#
_cell.length_a   1.000
_cell.length_b   1.000
_cell.length_c   1.000
_cell.angle_alpha   90.00
_cell.angle_beta   90.00
_cell.angle_gamma   90.00
#
_symmetry.space_group_name_H-M   'P 1'
#
loop_
_entity.id
_entity.type
_entity.pdbx_description
1 polymer ?
#
loop_
_entity_poly.entity_id
_entity_poly.type
_entity_poly.pdbx_seq_one_letter_code
_entity_poly.pdbx_strand_id
1 'polypeptide(L)' 'MTRDIASRVEQHGRGAIPGFSSKYKTKKLVWCEVAESLESARERAAQLKRWRRSKKVWLIERENPNWEDISARVG' A
#
# COMPACT_ATOMS: atom_id res chain seq x y z
N MET A 1 -2.72 6.92 -0.47
CA MET A 1 -1.73 8.01 -0.47
C MET A 1 -1.37 8.31 0.97
N THR A 2 -0.10 8.23 1.30
CA THR A 2 0.47 8.73 2.56
C THR A 2 1.69 9.56 2.19
N ARG A 3 2.02 10.56 3.01
CA ARG A 3 3.29 11.30 2.89
C ARG A 3 4.42 10.62 3.64
N ASP A 4 4.07 9.72 4.56
CA ASP A 4 5.01 8.96 5.37
C ASP A 4 4.58 7.47 5.38
N ILE A 5 5.36 6.63 4.70
CA ILE A 5 5.06 5.20 4.53
C ILE A 5 5.43 4.42 5.80
N ALA A 6 6.55 4.76 6.43
CA ALA A 6 7.07 4.10 7.62
C ALA A 6 6.10 4.20 8.81
N SER A 7 5.63 5.40 9.14
CA SER A 7 4.62 5.63 10.17
C SER A 7 3.33 4.87 9.87
N ARG A 8 2.93 4.78 8.60
CA ARG A 8 1.71 4.05 8.22
C ARG A 8 1.84 2.54 8.38
N VAL A 9 2.99 1.96 8.03
CA VAL A 9 3.29 0.55 8.29
C VAL A 9 3.22 0.29 9.79
N GLU A 10 3.85 1.13 10.60
CA GLU A 10 3.88 0.97 12.05
C GLU A 10 2.47 1.01 12.67
N GLN A 11 1.66 1.99 12.27
CA GLN A 11 0.26 2.11 12.68
C GLN A 11 -0.57 0.87 12.32
N HIS A 12 -0.35 0.30 11.14
CA HIS A 12 -1.04 -0.92 10.68
C HIS A 12 -0.57 -2.16 11.44
N GLY A 13 0.74 -2.28 11.67
CA GLY A 13 1.34 -3.38 12.43
C GLY A 13 0.81 -3.46 13.87
N ARG A 14 0.70 -2.29 14.52
CA ARG A 14 0.15 -2.14 15.88
C ARG A 14 -1.38 -2.21 15.94
N GLY A 15 -2.07 -2.14 14.80
CA GLY A 15 -3.54 -2.05 14.76
C GLY A 15 -4.08 -0.77 15.42
N ALA A 16 -3.26 0.28 15.48
CA ALA A 16 -3.52 1.49 16.26
C ALA A 16 -4.74 2.29 15.76
N ILE A 17 -5.13 2.09 14.50
CA ILE A 17 -6.29 2.76 13.90
C ILE A 17 -7.41 1.75 13.72
N PRO A 18 -8.58 1.94 14.38
CA PRO A 18 -9.74 1.09 14.17
C PRO A 18 -10.27 1.25 12.74
N GLY A 19 -10.59 0.13 12.10
CA GLY A 19 -11.06 0.12 10.71
C GLY A 19 -10.70 -1.16 9.96
N PHE A 20 -10.66 -1.07 8.62
CA PHE A 20 -10.45 -2.21 7.72
C PHE A 20 -9.14 -2.98 8.02
N SER A 21 -8.02 -2.26 8.18
CA SER A 21 -6.71 -2.89 8.42
C SER A 21 -6.64 -3.62 9.76
N SER A 22 -7.25 -3.06 10.81
CA SER A 22 -7.35 -3.70 12.13
C SER A 22 -8.29 -4.93 12.07
N LYS A 23 -9.45 -4.81 11.43
CA LYS A 23 -10.44 -5.89 11.28
C LYS A 23 -9.91 -7.10 10.51
N TYR A 24 -9.20 -6.85 9.40
CA TYR A 24 -8.69 -7.91 8.52
C TYR A 24 -7.19 -8.21 8.72
N LYS A 25 -6.58 -7.69 9.80
CA LYS A 25 -5.15 -7.87 10.12
C LYS A 25 -4.24 -7.63 8.92
N THR A 26 -4.56 -6.61 8.13
CA THR A 26 -3.83 -6.28 6.88
C THR A 26 -2.54 -5.56 7.26
N LYS A 27 -1.52 -6.34 7.61
CA LYS A 27 -0.25 -5.83 8.16
C LYS A 27 0.90 -5.82 7.16
N LYS A 28 0.81 -6.60 6.07
CA LYS A 28 1.87 -6.64 5.06
C LYS A 28 1.77 -5.47 4.10
N LEU A 29 2.90 -4.82 3.85
CA LEU A 29 3.09 -3.93 2.72
C LEU A 29 3.72 -4.75 1.59
N VAL A 30 3.01 -4.93 0.48
CA VAL A 30 3.50 -5.74 -0.67
C VAL A 30 3.84 -4.90 -1.90
N TRP A 31 3.35 -3.66 -1.96
CA TRP A 31 3.58 -2.76 -3.08
C TRP A 31 3.35 -1.31 -2.68
N CYS A 32 4.22 -0.42 -3.15
CA CYS A 32 4.08 1.03 -3.08
C CYS A 32 4.76 1.67 -4.29
N GLU A 33 4.35 2.88 -4.64
CA GLU A 33 5.02 3.70 -5.64
C GLU A 33 5.28 5.10 -5.07
N VAL A 34 6.40 5.71 -5.46
CA VAL A 34 6.69 7.11 -5.18
C VAL A 34 6.15 7.94 -6.34
N ALA A 35 5.42 9.01 -6.01
CA ALA A 35 4.89 9.93 -6.99
C ALA A 35 5.66 11.26 -6.89
N GLU A 36 5.92 11.87 -8.04
CA GLU A 36 6.72 13.11 -8.15
C GLU A 36 5.97 14.34 -7.61
N SER A 37 4.64 14.28 -7.55
CA SER A 37 3.82 15.38 -7.03
C SER A 37 2.62 14.86 -6.23
N LEU A 38 2.07 15.74 -5.39
CA LEU A 38 0.86 15.42 -4.62
C LEU A 38 -0.35 15.18 -5.53
N GLU A 39 -0.42 15.87 -6.66
CA GLU A 39 -1.50 15.73 -7.63
C GLU A 39 -1.44 14.37 -8.33
N SER A 40 -0.26 14.00 -8.86
CA SER A 40 -0.07 12.69 -9.48
C SER A 40 -0.30 11.56 -8.48
N ALA A 41 0.12 11.73 -7.22
CA ALA A 41 -0.18 10.77 -6.15
C ALA A 41 -1.70 10.60 -5.91
N ARG A 42 -2.47 11.68 -5.96
CA ARG A 42 -3.93 11.65 -5.77
C ARG A 42 -4.62 10.98 -6.94
N GLU A 43 -4.30 11.38 -8.16
CA GLU A 43 -4.88 10.79 -9.37
C GLU A 43 -4.58 9.30 -9.45
N ARG A 44 -3.33 8.93 -9.23
CA ARG A 44 -2.88 7.54 -9.25
C ARG A 44 -3.58 6.71 -8.17
N ALA A 45 -3.70 7.23 -6.95
CA ALA A 45 -4.47 6.57 -5.89
C ALA A 45 -5.95 6.42 -6.26
N ALA A 46 -6.55 7.41 -6.92
CA ALA A 46 -7.94 7.33 -7.40
C ALA A 46 -8.09 6.27 -8.50
N GLN A 47 -7.17 6.23 -9.47
CA GLN A 47 -7.13 5.20 -10.50
C GLN A 47 -7.04 3.79 -9.90
N LEU A 48 -6.09 3.57 -8.98
CA LEU A 48 -5.92 2.29 -8.30
C LEU A 48 -7.19 1.90 -7.54
N LYS A 49 -7.85 2.82 -6.84
CA LYS A 49 -9.11 2.51 -6.15
C LYS A 49 -10.19 1.98 -7.09
N ARG A 50 -10.26 2.50 -8.32
CA ARG A 50 -11.23 2.09 -9.36
C ARG A 50 -10.86 0.79 -10.09
N TRP A 51 -9.63 0.30 -9.95
CA TRP A 51 -9.22 -0.93 -10.64
C TRP A 51 -9.87 -2.17 -10.06
N ARG A 52 -10.19 -3.12 -10.96
CA ARG A 52 -10.55 -4.50 -10.60
C ARG A 52 -9.41 -5.15 -9.82
N ARG A 53 -9.75 -6.09 -8.94
CA ARG A 53 -8.78 -6.81 -8.11
C ARG A 53 -7.71 -7.51 -8.95
N SER A 54 -8.07 -8.14 -10.07
CA SER A 54 -7.13 -8.81 -10.98
C SER A 54 -6.04 -7.87 -11.51
N LYS A 55 -6.40 -6.63 -11.87
CA LYS A 55 -5.43 -5.64 -12.36
C LYS A 55 -4.47 -5.18 -11.25
N LYS A 56 -4.95 -5.11 -10.00
CA LYS A 56 -4.09 -4.81 -8.83
C LYS A 56 -3.13 -5.97 -8.56
N VAL A 57 -3.62 -7.20 -8.62
CA VAL A 57 -2.81 -8.41 -8.45
C VAL A 57 -1.71 -8.46 -9.50
N TRP A 58 -2.05 -8.29 -10.78
CA TRP A 58 -1.07 -8.24 -11.87
C TRP A 58 0.01 -7.18 -11.64
N LEU A 59 -0.37 -5.99 -11.15
CA LEU A 59 0.59 -4.93 -10.84
C LEU A 59 1.55 -5.32 -9.70
N ILE A 60 1.02 -5.98 -8.66
CA ILE A 60 1.83 -6.46 -7.53
C ILE A 60 2.77 -7.56 -8.01
N GLU A 61 2.25 -8.57 -8.71
CA GLU A 61 3.02 -9.74 -9.15
C GLU A 61 4.13 -9.40 -10.13
N ARG A 62 3.96 -8.33 -10.92
CA ARG A 62 5.01 -7.83 -11.82
C ARG A 62 6.27 -7.37 -11.07
N GLU A 63 6.11 -6.74 -9.90
CA GLU A 63 7.21 -6.16 -9.13
C GLU A 63 7.59 -6.99 -7.90
N ASN A 64 6.66 -7.81 -7.41
CA ASN A 64 6.76 -8.63 -6.20
C ASN A 64 5.97 -9.94 -6.37
N PRO A 65 6.46 -10.88 -7.20
CA PRO A 65 5.76 -12.13 -7.51
C PRO A 65 5.55 -13.02 -6.29
N ASN A 66 6.42 -12.92 -5.29
CA ASN A 66 6.37 -13.71 -4.06
C ASN A 66 5.52 -13.06 -2.96
N TRP A 67 4.93 -11.88 -3.21
CA TRP A 67 4.16 -11.12 -2.22
C TRP A 67 4.93 -10.92 -0.91
N GLU A 68 6.23 -10.69 -1.03
CA GLU A 68 7.11 -10.45 0.10
C GLU A 68 6.72 -9.16 0.79
N ASP A 69 6.89 -9.12 2.11
CA ASP A 69 6.68 -7.89 2.84
C ASP A 69 7.86 -6.94 2.55
N ILE A 70 7.56 -5.83 1.89
CA ILE A 70 8.54 -4.80 1.53
C ILE A 70 8.63 -3.70 2.57
N SER A 71 7.98 -3.83 3.73
CA SER A 71 7.97 -2.76 4.72
C SER A 71 9.36 -2.41 5.23
N ALA A 72 10.25 -3.40 5.34
CA ALA A 72 11.66 -3.20 5.69
C ALA A 72 12.47 -2.44 4.62
N ARG A 73 11.98 -2.36 3.37
CA ARG A 73 12.67 -1.68 2.26
C ARG A 73 12.28 -0.21 2.13
N VAL A 74 11.23 0.21 2.83
CA VAL A 74 10.67 1.57 2.76
C VAL A 74 10.79 2.32 4.10
N GLY A 75 11.49 1.73 5.07
CA GLY A 75 11.83 2.31 6.37
C GLY A 75 13.26 2.83 6.39
#